data_AF-A0A5J4WM92-F1
#
_entry.id   AF-A0A5J4WM92-F1
#
_cell.length_a   1.000
_cell.length_b   1.000
_cell.length_c   1.000
_cell.angle_alpha   90.00
_cell.angle_beta   90.00
_cell.angle_gamma   90.00
#
_symmetry.space_group_name_H-M   'P 1'
#
loop_
_entity.id
_entity.type
_entity.pdbx_description
1 polymer ?
#
loop_
_entity_poly.entity_id
_entity_poly.type
_entity_poly.pdbx_seq_one_letter_code
_entity_poly.pdbx_strand_id
1 'polypeptide(L)'
;MDRIHFIEGDTDSAYWAISRNPNEDFTQQFNAEVNDRDFYNDNAEYFFLSIRGYIYDEKKILGLAIERQSPSMIALAPKNYIIFKNYCDDSKIKLRRVNQKTNKITKDQIVD
;
A
#
# COMPACT_ATOMS: atom_id res chain seq x y z
N MET A 1 16.34 -0.39 -11.23
CA MET A 1 15.05 -0.97 -10.81
C MET A 1 14.14 0.18 -10.46
N ASP A 2 12.89 0.12 -10.90
CA ASP A 2 11.89 1.11 -10.51
C ASP A 2 11.66 0.99 -9.00
N ARG A 3 11.53 2.13 -8.32
CA ARG A 3 11.43 2.15 -6.87
C ARG A 3 10.01 1.78 -6.42
N ILE A 4 9.00 2.20 -7.17
CA ILE A 4 7.58 1.91 -6.88
C ILE A 4 7.00 1.02 -7.98
N HIS A 5 6.29 -0.03 -7.60
CA HIS A 5 5.51 -0.87 -8.50
C HIS A 5 4.04 -0.88 -8.09
N PHE A 6 3.13 -0.58 -9.03
CA PHE A 6 1.69 -0.73 -8.79
C PHE A 6 1.30 -2.21 -8.75
N ILE A 7 0.53 -2.61 -7.74
CA ILE A 7 0.04 -3.98 -7.57
C ILE A 7 -1.43 -4.07 -7.96
N GLU A 8 -2.28 -3.30 -7.27
CA GLU A 8 -3.74 -3.35 -7.43
C GLU A 8 -4.38 -2.04 -6.96
N GLY A 9 -5.55 -1.70 -7.49
CA GLY A 9 -6.33 -0.55 -7.06
C GLY A 9 -7.84 -0.81 -7.15
N ASP A 10 -8.57 -0.23 -6.21
CA ASP A 10 -10.02 -0.13 -6.17
C ASP A 10 -10.43 1.35 -6.39
N THR A 11 -11.72 1.67 -6.23
CA THR A 11 -12.26 3.01 -6.47
C THR A 11 -11.60 4.11 -5.61
N ASP A 12 -11.26 3.79 -4.36
CA ASP A 12 -10.81 4.73 -3.34
C ASP A 12 -9.48 4.33 -2.68
N SER A 13 -8.83 3.28 -3.17
CA SER A 13 -7.60 2.74 -2.58
C SER A 13 -6.71 2.14 -3.65
N ALA A 14 -5.41 2.18 -3.43
CA ALA A 14 -4.43 1.52 -4.28
C ALA A 14 -3.27 0.99 -3.46
N TYR A 15 -2.67 -0.07 -3.96
CA TYR A 15 -1.58 -0.81 -3.36
C TYR A 15 -0.36 -0.74 -4.27
N TRP A 16 0.76 -0.33 -3.68
CA TRP A 16 2.04 -0.26 -4.34
C TRP A 16 3.08 -1.06 -3.56
N ALA A 17 3.96 -1.75 -4.26
CA ALA A 17 5.19 -2.31 -3.73
C ALA A 17 6.29 -1.25 -3.82
N ILE A 18 7.02 -1.07 -2.73
CA ILE A 18 8.13 -0.14 -2.63
C ILE A 18 9.42 -0.96 -2.56
N SER A 19 10.40 -0.60 -3.40
CA SER A 19 11.71 -1.22 -3.42
C SER A 19 12.42 -0.82 -2.14
N ARG A 20 12.70 -1.83 -1.32
CA ARG A 20 13.12 -1.68 0.06
C ARG A 20 14.58 -1.22 0.18
N ASN A 21 14.87 -0.35 1.15
CA ASN A 21 16.23 -0.26 1.68
C ASN A 21 16.47 -1.53 2.51
N PRO A 22 17.45 -2.39 2.16
CA PRO A 22 17.68 -3.66 2.88
C PRO A 22 17.95 -3.49 4.38
N ASN A 23 18.28 -2.27 4.83
CA ASN A 23 18.54 -1.95 6.23
C ASN A 23 17.29 -1.54 7.03
N GLU A 24 16.13 -1.37 6.39
CA GLU A 24 14.90 -0.91 7.04
C GLU A 24 13.77 -1.94 6.94
N ASP A 25 12.74 -1.82 7.79
CA ASP A 25 11.56 -2.69 7.75
C ASP A 25 10.47 -2.18 6.80
N PHE A 26 9.42 -2.96 6.55
CA PHE A 26 8.30 -2.57 5.68
C PHE A 26 7.54 -1.31 6.18
N THR A 27 7.87 -0.83 7.38
CA THR A 27 7.39 0.43 7.96
C THR A 27 8.05 1.68 7.36
N GLN A 28 9.11 1.50 6.56
CA GLN A 28 9.85 2.57 5.88
C GLN A 28 8.95 3.45 4.98
N GLN A 29 7.90 2.87 4.38
CA GLN A 29 6.98 3.58 3.48
C GLN A 29 7.76 4.31 2.37
N PHE A 30 7.30 5.50 1.97
CA PHE A 30 7.94 6.35 0.96
C PHE A 30 9.22 7.05 1.46
N ASN A 31 9.59 6.92 2.74
CA ASN A 31 10.81 7.56 3.24
C ASN A 31 12.08 7.02 2.54
N ALA A 32 12.04 5.78 2.04
CA ALA A 32 13.12 5.21 1.23
C ALA A 32 13.34 5.93 -0.10
N GLU A 33 12.27 6.51 -0.64
CA GLU A 33 12.19 6.90 -2.03
C GLU A 33 12.27 8.41 -2.21
N VAL A 34 11.81 9.17 -1.21
CA VAL A 34 11.92 10.63 -1.17
C VAL A 34 13.39 10.99 -0.94
N ASN A 35 14.09 11.33 -2.02
CA ASN A 35 15.50 11.73 -1.98
C ASN A 35 15.70 13.10 -1.31
N ASP A 36 14.77 14.02 -1.54
CA ASP A 36 14.80 15.38 -0.99
C ASP A 36 13.44 15.69 -0.39
N ARG A 37 13.38 15.59 0.94
CA ARG A 37 12.15 15.78 1.69
C ARG A 37 11.79 17.25 1.84
N ASP A 38 12.78 18.12 1.90
CA ASP A 38 12.58 19.56 2.07
C ASP A 38 12.03 20.14 0.77
N PHE A 39 12.62 19.79 -0.38
CA PHE A 39 12.07 20.15 -1.69
C PHE A 39 10.63 19.63 -1.87
N TYR A 40 10.37 18.37 -1.50
CA TYR A 40 9.03 17.81 -1.61
C TYR A 40 8.02 18.56 -0.74
N ASN A 41 8.37 18.86 0.51
CA ASN A 41 7.51 19.60 1.42
C ASN A 41 7.25 21.02 0.88
N ASP A 42 8.30 21.73 0.47
CA ASP A 42 8.19 23.10 -0.04
C ASP A 42 7.34 23.21 -1.31
N ASN A 43 7.24 22.12 -2.09
CA ASN A 43 6.48 22.08 -3.34
C ASN A 43 5.18 21.26 -3.26
N ALA A 44 4.79 20.77 -2.08
CA ALA A 44 3.64 19.89 -1.90
C ALA A 44 2.33 20.50 -2.44
N GLU A 45 2.17 21.82 -2.31
CA GLU A 45 1.03 22.59 -2.81
C GLU A 45 0.84 22.52 -4.33
N TYR A 46 1.92 22.34 -5.10
CA TYR A 46 1.86 22.25 -6.56
C TYR A 46 1.48 20.85 -7.05
N PHE A 47 1.80 19.82 -6.27
CA PHE A 47 1.48 18.43 -6.62
C PHE A 47 0.03 18.07 -6.26
N PHE A 48 -0.52 18.71 -5.23
CA PHE A 48 -1.87 18.43 -4.75
C PHE A 48 -2.67 19.71 -4.58
N LEU A 49 -3.56 19.97 -5.53
CA LEU A 49 -4.50 21.10 -5.54
C LEU A 49 -5.37 21.21 -4.27
N SER A 50 -5.46 20.14 -3.48
CA SER A 50 -6.21 20.09 -2.22
C SER A 50 -5.45 20.59 -1.00
N ILE A 51 -4.12 20.70 -1.05
CA ILE A 51 -3.32 21.15 0.10
C ILE A 51 -3.42 22.68 0.20
N ARG A 52 -4.42 23.16 0.93
CA ARG A 52 -4.57 24.57 1.31
C ARG A 52 -4.18 24.71 2.79
N GLY A 53 -2.89 24.62 3.12
CA GLY A 53 -2.42 24.81 4.50
C GLY A 53 -1.10 24.12 4.84
N TYR A 54 -0.85 23.95 6.14
CA TYR A 54 0.35 23.28 6.65
C TYR A 54 0.31 21.77 6.38
N ILE A 55 1.40 21.24 5.83
CA ILE A 55 1.62 19.80 5.57
C ILE A 55 1.44 18.94 6.83
N TYR A 56 1.62 19.55 8.01
CA TYR A 56 1.48 18.89 9.31
C TYR A 56 0.02 18.68 9.76
N ASP A 57 -0.94 19.48 9.25
CA ASP A 57 -2.36 19.31 9.59
C ASP A 57 -2.99 18.15 8.82
N GLU A 58 -2.46 17.83 7.65
CA GLU A 58 -2.89 16.69 6.85
C GLU A 58 -1.95 15.51 7.09
N LYS A 59 -2.39 14.52 7.87
CA LYS A 59 -1.72 13.21 8.07
C LYS A 59 -1.53 12.38 6.78
N LYS A 60 -1.52 13.02 5.61
CA LYS A 60 -1.61 12.40 4.28
C LYS A 60 -0.40 12.78 3.46
N ILE A 61 0.59 11.89 3.47
CA ILE A 61 1.64 11.90 2.45
C ILE A 61 0.92 11.71 1.09
N LEU A 62 1.06 12.65 0.16
CA LEU A 62 0.49 12.64 -1.19
C LEU A 62 -1.04 12.91 -1.30
N GLY A 63 -1.68 13.56 -0.31
CA GLY A 63 -3.14 13.73 -0.29
C GLY A 63 -3.92 12.41 -0.11
N LEU A 64 -3.21 11.28 -0.07
CA LEU A 64 -3.67 9.93 0.20
C LEU A 64 -3.38 9.60 1.68
N ALA A 65 -4.32 8.95 2.34
CA ALA A 65 -4.07 8.44 3.69
C ALA A 65 -3.43 7.05 3.57
N ILE A 66 -2.29 6.84 4.24
CA ILE A 66 -1.70 5.51 4.34
C ILE A 66 -2.60 4.68 5.27
N GLU A 67 -3.43 3.83 4.70
CA GLU A 67 -4.37 3.01 5.48
C GLU A 67 -3.72 1.75 6.05
N ARG A 68 -2.83 1.11 5.27
CA ARG A 68 -2.21 -0.18 5.61
C ARG A 68 -0.80 -0.29 5.04
N GLN A 69 0.04 -0.98 5.80
CA GLN A 69 1.39 -1.39 5.42
C GLN A 69 1.51 -2.89 5.65
N SER A 70 2.25 -3.57 4.80
CA SER A 70 2.32 -5.02 4.80
C SER A 70 3.61 -5.49 4.14
N PRO A 71 4.28 -6.53 4.67
CA PRO A 71 5.52 -7.06 4.09
C PRO A 71 5.33 -7.63 2.69
N SER A 72 4.18 -8.21 2.38
CA SER A 72 3.89 -8.77 1.06
C SER A 72 2.40 -8.79 0.73
N MET A 73 2.09 -8.85 -0.56
CA MET A 73 0.74 -8.94 -1.11
C MET A 73 0.75 -9.80 -2.36
N ILE A 74 -0.28 -10.61 -2.53
CA ILE A 74 -0.54 -11.41 -3.73
C ILE A 74 -1.89 -10.98 -4.30
N ALA A 75 -1.87 -10.38 -5.48
CA ALA A 75 -3.08 -9.99 -6.20
C ALA A 75 -3.33 -10.99 -7.34
N LEU A 76 -4.45 -11.71 -7.27
CA LEU A 76 -4.84 -12.68 -8.30
C LEU A 76 -5.68 -12.02 -9.40
N ALA A 77 -6.57 -11.12 -8.99
CA ALA A 77 -7.44 -10.37 -9.89
C ALA A 77 -7.89 -9.08 -9.18
N PRO A 78 -8.44 -8.08 -9.90
CA PRO A 78 -8.98 -6.88 -9.29
C PRO A 78 -9.98 -7.22 -8.16
N LYS A 79 -9.81 -6.62 -6.99
CA LYS A 79 -10.60 -6.85 -5.77
C LYS A 79 -10.50 -8.27 -5.18
N ASN A 80 -9.59 -9.12 -5.67
CA ASN A 80 -9.33 -10.47 -5.19
C ASN A 80 -7.83 -10.65 -4.88
N TYR A 81 -7.47 -10.49 -3.61
CA TYR A 81 -6.08 -10.46 -3.18
C TYR A 81 -5.88 -10.94 -1.75
N ILE A 82 -4.65 -11.31 -1.43
CA ILE A 82 -4.18 -11.63 -0.08
C ILE A 82 -3.14 -10.58 0.33
N ILE A 83 -3.30 -10.04 1.53
CA ILE A 83 -2.31 -9.17 2.16
C ILE A 83 -1.78 -9.87 3.40
N PHE A 84 -0.47 -9.97 3.54
CA PHE A 84 0.19 -10.51 4.71
C PHE A 84 0.42 -9.38 5.71
N LYS A 85 -0.11 -9.49 6.92
CA LYS A 85 0.01 -8.42 7.92
C LYS A 85 1.40 -8.39 8.54
N ASN A 86 1.96 -9.57 8.80
CA ASN A 86 3.24 -9.77 9.47
C ASN A 86 4.00 -10.92 8.81
N TYR A 87 5.27 -11.06 9.15
CA TYR A 87 6.10 -12.20 8.74
C TYR A 87 5.66 -13.54 9.38
N CYS A 88 4.78 -13.51 10.39
CA CYS A 88 4.29 -14.68 11.13
C CYS A 88 2.98 -15.26 10.56
N ASP A 89 2.86 -15.30 9.23
CA ASP A 89 1.74 -15.89 8.47
C ASP A 89 0.32 -15.32 8.63
N ASP A 90 0.11 -14.37 9.54
CA ASP A 90 -1.14 -13.62 9.64
C ASP A 90 -1.45 -12.92 8.31
N SER A 91 -2.57 -13.30 7.70
CA SER A 91 -2.99 -12.76 6.40
C SER A 91 -4.44 -12.34 6.41
N LYS A 92 -4.78 -11.44 5.49
CA LYS A 92 -6.14 -10.99 5.21
C LYS A 92 -6.45 -11.26 3.75
N ILE A 93 -7.43 -12.12 3.52
CA ILE A 93 -7.94 -12.43 2.19
C ILE A 93 -9.11 -11.49 1.90
N LYS A 94 -9.06 -10.78 0.77
CA LYS A 94 -10.18 -10.02 0.21
C LYS A 94 -10.65 -10.74 -1.04
N LEU A 95 -11.90 -11.17 -1.06
CA LEU A 95 -12.55 -11.77 -2.21
C LEU A 95 -13.84 -11.02 -2.51
N ARG A 96 -14.01 -10.58 -3.75
CA ARG A 96 -15.25 -9.99 -4.26
C ARG A 96 -15.88 -10.91 -5.29
N ARG A 97 -17.22 -10.89 -5.33
CA ARG A 97 -18.05 -11.77 -6.19
C ARG A 97 -17.93 -13.28 -5.89
N VAL A 98 -17.30 -13.66 -4.78
CA VAL A 98 -17.26 -15.05 -4.29
C VAL A 98 -18.18 -15.17 -3.07
N ASN A 99 -19.03 -16.19 -3.05
CA ASN A 99 -19.84 -16.50 -1.88
C ASN A 99 -19.00 -17.29 -0.85
N GLN A 100 -18.58 -16.61 0.22
CA GLN A 100 -17.73 -17.20 1.25
C GLN A 100 -18.45 -18.23 2.13
N LYS A 101 -19.80 -18.27 2.11
CA LYS A 101 -20.56 -19.27 2.87
C LYS A 101 -20.48 -20.65 2.22
N THR A 102 -20.52 -20.69 0.89
CA THR A 102 -20.48 -21.93 0.10
C THR A 102 -19.06 -22.30 -0.30
N ASN A 103 -18.23 -21.31 -0.66
CA ASN A 103 -16.86 -21.52 -1.12
C ASN A 103 -15.90 -20.98 -0.06
N LYS A 104 -15.53 -21.84 0.89
CA LYS A 104 -14.49 -21.54 1.89
C LYS A 104 -13.11 -21.67 1.23
N ILE A 105 -12.60 -20.56 0.74
CA ILE A 105 -11.25 -20.49 0.17
C ILE A 105 -10.27 -20.16 1.30
N THR A 106 -9.27 -21.03 1.51
CA THR A 106 -8.20 -20.83 2.50
C THR A 106 -6.93 -20.30 1.84
N LYS A 107 -6.01 -19.77 2.65
CA LYS A 107 -4.70 -19.29 2.21
C LYS A 107 -3.93 -20.40 1.48
N ASP A 108 -3.93 -21.61 2.03
CA ASP A 108 -3.22 -22.78 1.50
C ASP A 108 -3.75 -23.27 0.14
N GLN A 109 -4.96 -22.84 -0.25
CA GLN A 109 -5.50 -23.12 -1.58
C GLN A 109 -5.09 -22.07 -2.63
N ILE A 110 -4.54 -20.94 -2.19
CA ILE A 110 -4.13 -19.81 -3.03
C ILE A 110 -2.60 -19.73 -3.13
N VAL A 111 -1.91 -20.06 -2.04
CA VAL A 111 -0.46 -20.00 -1.91
C VAL A 111 0.04 -21.43 -1.77
N ASP A 112 0.87 -21.88 -2.72
CA ASP A 112 1.57 -23.18 -2.71
C ASP A 112 2.58 -23.27 -1.55
#